data_AF-A0A4Y4AUW7-F1
#
_entry.id   AF-A0A4Y4AUW7-F1
#
_cell.length_a   1.000
_cell.length_b   1.000
_cell.length_c   1.000
_cell.angle_alpha   90.00
_cell.angle_beta   90.00
_cell.angle_gamma   90.00
#
_symmetry.space_group_name_H-M   'P 1'
#
loop_
_entity.id
_entity.type
_entity.pdbx_description
1 polymer ?
#
loop_
_entity_poly.entity_id
_entity_poly.type
_entity_poly.pdbx_seq_one_letter_code
_entity_poly.pdbx_strand_id
1 'polypeptide(L)'
;MKKIILFGIMLISTVMVAQSKPKSMKDRRDSIFTVMKLSDANRQKMYELISENGKTQKAIKEDATLTDEQRKEKLQAWKKDITVKEKTILTPEEFLIWRDFGKSLSNKPKQ
;
A
#
# COMPACT_ATOMS: atom_id res chain seq x y z
N MET A 1 -4.41 -48.49 -44.70
CA MET A 1 -3.49 -47.44 -45.19
C MET A 1 -4.30 -46.36 -45.89
N LYS A 2 -4.32 -45.13 -45.36
CA LYS A 2 -4.16 -43.85 -46.09
C LYS A 2 -4.53 -42.70 -45.16
N LYS A 3 -3.56 -41.80 -44.99
CA LYS A 3 -3.61 -40.57 -44.21
C LYS A 3 -4.40 -39.53 -45.01
N ILE A 4 -5.28 -38.76 -44.37
CA ILE A 4 -5.59 -37.40 -44.81
C ILE A 4 -5.62 -36.53 -43.55
N ILE A 5 -4.56 -35.75 -43.43
CA ILE A 5 -4.42 -34.61 -42.52
C ILE A 5 -5.15 -33.45 -43.20
N LEU A 6 -6.12 -32.84 -42.52
CA LEU A 6 -6.62 -31.52 -42.90
C LEU A 6 -6.45 -30.58 -41.72
N PHE A 7 -5.49 -29.67 -41.92
CA PHE A 7 -5.15 -28.52 -41.11
C PHE A 7 -6.38 -27.63 -40.94
N GLY A 8 -7.08 -27.75 -39.81
CA GLY A 8 -7.97 -26.71 -39.32
C GLY A 8 -7.16 -25.69 -38.53
N ILE A 9 -6.77 -24.59 -39.19
CA ILE A 9 -6.16 -23.43 -38.54
C ILE A 9 -7.24 -22.79 -37.65
N MET A 10 -7.29 -23.20 -36.39
CA MET A 10 -7.99 -22.46 -35.34
C MET A 10 -7.00 -21.40 -34.84
N LEU A 11 -7.01 -20.22 -35.47
CA LEU A 11 -6.36 -19.02 -34.93
C LEU A 11 -7.10 -18.64 -33.65
N ILE A 12 -6.74 -19.28 -32.55
CA ILE A 12 -7.05 -18.78 -31.22
C ILE A 12 -6.14 -17.57 -31.04
N SER A 13 -6.68 -16.38 -31.31
CA SER A 13 -6.10 -15.13 -30.87
C SER A 13 -6.07 -15.14 -29.34
N THR A 14 -5.03 -15.74 -28.76
CA THR A 14 -4.70 -15.55 -27.35
C THR A 14 -4.34 -14.09 -27.20
N VAL A 15 -5.32 -13.30 -26.79
CA VAL A 15 -5.07 -11.98 -26.24
C VAL A 15 -4.17 -12.22 -25.04
N MET A 16 -2.86 -12.02 -25.22
CA MET A 16 -1.95 -11.96 -24.10
C MET A 16 -2.36 -10.74 -23.29
N VAL A 17 -3.18 -10.95 -22.26
CA VAL A 17 -3.27 -10.00 -21.15
C VAL A 17 -1.87 -9.99 -20.55
N ALA A 18 -1.07 -9.00 -20.94
CA ALA A 18 0.20 -8.71 -20.31
C ALA A 18 -0.10 -8.48 -18.82
N GLN A 19 0.11 -9.50 -18.00
CA GLN A 19 -0.03 -9.40 -16.55
C GLN A 19 1.10 -8.49 -16.04
N SER A 20 0.89 -7.18 -16.08
CA SER A 20 1.73 -6.24 -15.34
C SER A 20 1.59 -6.61 -13.87
N LYS A 21 2.65 -7.18 -13.27
CA LYS A 21 2.67 -7.57 -11.85
C LYS A 21 2.14 -6.40 -10.99
N PRO A 22 1.29 -6.66 -9.98
CA PRO A 22 0.80 -5.60 -9.12
C PRO A 22 2.01 -4.92 -8.44
N LYS A 23 2.08 -3.59 -8.54
CA LYS A 23 3.15 -2.79 -7.93
C LYS A 23 3.25 -3.09 -6.44
N SER A 24 4.46 -3.29 -5.93
CA SER A 24 4.68 -3.56 -4.50
C SER A 24 4.26 -2.35 -3.65
N MET A 25 4.00 -2.57 -2.36
CA MET A 25 3.70 -1.46 -1.46
C MET A 25 4.84 -0.45 -1.36
N LYS A 26 6.10 -0.90 -1.55
CA LYS A 26 7.25 -0.01 -1.63
C LYS A 26 7.15 0.89 -2.87
N ASP A 27 6.93 0.30 -4.05
CA ASP A 27 6.84 1.05 -5.32
C ASP A 27 5.71 2.07 -5.32
N ARG A 28 4.58 1.72 -4.69
CA ARG A 28 3.43 2.62 -4.53
C ARG A 28 3.77 3.82 -3.64
N ARG A 29 4.49 3.59 -2.53
CA ARG A 29 4.97 4.67 -1.64
C ARG A 29 5.99 5.55 -2.36
N ASP A 30 6.96 4.94 -3.03
CA ASP A 30 7.97 5.64 -3.84
C ASP A 30 7.34 6.55 -4.90
N SER A 31 6.28 6.06 -5.57
CA SER A 31 5.51 6.84 -6.54
C SER A 31 4.89 8.08 -5.89
N ILE A 32 4.30 7.94 -4.71
CA ILE A 32 3.65 9.05 -3.99
C ILE A 32 4.67 10.03 -3.42
N PHE A 33 5.80 9.55 -2.89
CA PHE A 33 6.91 10.43 -2.47
C PHE A 33 7.45 11.26 -3.62
N THR A 34 7.42 10.72 -4.84
CA THR A 34 7.80 11.43 -6.06
C THR A 34 6.76 12.47 -6.47
N VAL A 35 5.47 12.17 -6.36
CA VAL A 35 4.39 13.15 -6.56
C VAL A 35 4.52 14.32 -5.58
N MET A 36 4.81 14.02 -4.32
CA MET A 36 5.03 15.01 -3.26
C MET A 36 6.38 15.73 -3.37
N LYS A 37 7.28 15.29 -4.27
CA LYS A 37 8.63 15.84 -4.44
C LYS A 37 9.43 15.89 -3.13
N LEU A 38 9.26 14.88 -2.27
CA LEU A 38 9.99 14.81 -1.00
C LEU A 38 11.50 14.78 -1.23
N SER A 39 12.23 15.55 -0.42
CA SER A 39 13.69 15.44 -0.32
C SER A 39 14.11 14.05 0.17
N ASP A 40 15.33 13.63 -0.14
CA ASP A 40 15.85 12.32 0.29
C ASP A 40 15.81 12.16 1.81
N ALA A 41 16.10 13.24 2.54
CA ALA A 41 16.00 13.25 4.00
C ALA A 41 14.57 13.02 4.50
N ASN A 42 13.56 13.67 3.91
CA ASN A 42 12.16 13.46 4.29
C ASN A 42 11.64 12.10 3.85
N ARG A 43 12.08 11.58 2.70
CA ARG A 43 11.78 10.20 2.26
C ARG A 43 12.28 9.18 3.28
N GLN A 44 13.52 9.32 3.72
CA GLN A 44 14.11 8.43 4.72
C GLN A 44 13.32 8.45 6.03
N LYS A 45 13.03 9.65 6.56
CA LYS A 45 12.20 9.81 7.76
C LYS A 45 10.82 9.18 7.61
N MET A 46 10.16 9.35 6.45
CA MET A 46 8.88 8.71 6.19
C MET A 46 8.99 7.18 6.15
N TYR A 47 10.06 6.62 5.58
CA TYR A 47 10.27 5.17 5.57
C TYR A 47 10.45 4.59 6.97
N GLU A 48 11.28 5.25 7.78
CA GLU A 48 11.51 4.87 9.17
C GLU A 48 10.19 4.91 9.96
N LEU A 49 9.47 6.03 9.86
CA LEU A 49 8.16 6.21 10.50
C LEU A 49 7.18 5.11 10.08
N ILE A 50 7.04 4.82 8.79
CA ILE A 50 6.13 3.78 8.30
C ILE A 50 6.52 2.39 8.81
N SER A 51 7.82 2.08 8.86
CA SER A 51 8.33 0.79 9.33
C SER A 51 8.06 0.59 10.82
N GLU A 52 8.40 1.58 11.64
CA GLU A 52 8.16 1.59 13.08
C GLU A 52 6.66 1.48 13.38
N ASN A 53 5.85 2.30 12.72
CA ASN A 53 4.41 2.33 12.91
C ASN A 53 3.73 1.03 12.52
N GLY A 54 4.23 0.35 11.49
CA GLY A 54 3.74 -0.98 11.10
C GLY A 54 3.93 -2.02 12.20
N LYS A 55 5.08 -2.00 12.89
CA LYS A 55 5.35 -2.89 14.04
C LYS A 55 4.44 -2.57 15.22
N THR A 56 4.30 -1.31 15.58
CA THR A 56 3.43 -0.87 16.68
C THR A 56 1.96 -1.21 16.41
N GLN A 57 1.48 -0.97 15.20
CA GLN A 57 0.11 -1.33 14.82
C GLN A 57 -0.11 -2.83 14.92
N LYS A 58 0.85 -3.63 14.45
CA LYS A 58 0.79 -5.10 14.52
C LYS A 58 0.75 -5.56 15.98
N ALA A 59 1.63 -5.04 16.83
CA ALA A 59 1.65 -5.36 18.26
C ALA A 59 0.31 -5.05 18.94
N ILE A 60 -0.29 -3.88 18.69
CA ILE A 60 -1.61 -3.54 19.25
C ILE A 60 -2.69 -4.50 18.74
N LYS A 61 -2.63 -4.94 17.48
CA LYS A 61 -3.62 -5.87 16.90
C LYS A 61 -3.49 -7.31 17.39
N GLU A 62 -2.27 -7.73 17.70
CA GLU A 62 -1.96 -9.11 18.13
C GLU A 62 -1.91 -9.26 19.65
N ASP A 63 -1.96 -8.16 20.41
CA ASP A 63 -2.01 -8.19 21.87
C ASP A 63 -3.28 -8.89 22.37
N ALA A 64 -3.14 -10.13 22.83
CA ALA A 64 -4.23 -10.96 23.34
C ALA A 64 -4.73 -10.50 24.73
N THR A 65 -4.03 -9.58 25.40
CA THR A 65 -4.42 -9.07 26.71
C THR A 65 -5.47 -7.96 26.65
N LEU A 66 -5.71 -7.41 25.44
CA LEU A 66 -6.64 -6.31 25.23
C LEU A 66 -8.03 -6.80 24.82
N THR A 67 -9.05 -6.21 25.43
CA THR A 67 -10.41 -6.27 24.88
C THR A 67 -10.50 -5.49 23.56
N ASP A 68 -11.57 -5.69 22.82
CA ASP A 68 -11.78 -4.99 21.54
C ASP A 68 -11.91 -3.48 21.72
N GLU A 69 -12.52 -3.02 22.81
CA GLU A 69 -12.64 -1.60 23.17
C GLU A 69 -11.27 -0.99 23.46
N GLN A 70 -10.46 -1.67 24.29
CA GLN A 70 -9.11 -1.22 24.62
C GLN A 70 -8.21 -1.21 23.38
N ARG A 71 -8.33 -2.23 22.53
CA ARG A 71 -7.60 -2.31 21.26
C ARG A 71 -7.99 -1.15 20.34
N LYS A 72 -9.28 -0.85 20.22
CA LYS A 72 -9.79 0.28 19.43
C LYS A 72 -9.27 1.61 19.97
N GLU A 73 -9.30 1.82 21.28
CA GLU A 73 -8.79 3.02 21.92
C GLU A 73 -7.28 3.20 21.66
N LYS A 74 -6.47 2.15 21.89
CA LYS A 74 -5.03 2.18 21.59
C LYS A 74 -4.76 2.46 20.11
N LEU A 75 -5.51 1.87 19.20
CA LEU A 75 -5.39 2.15 17.76
C LEU A 75 -5.76 3.59 17.42
N GLN A 76 -6.75 4.19 18.09
CA GLN A 76 -7.11 5.60 17.87
C GLN A 76 -6.03 6.54 18.40
N ALA A 77 -5.50 6.28 19.60
CA ALA A 77 -4.39 7.03 20.17
C ALA A 77 -3.14 6.94 19.27
N TRP A 78 -2.79 5.74 18.82
CA TRP A 78 -1.71 5.49 17.88
C TRP A 78 -1.90 6.26 16.57
N LYS A 79 -3.10 6.25 15.97
CA LYS A 79 -3.38 7.01 14.73
C LYS A 79 -3.12 8.52 14.91
N LYS A 80 -3.51 9.09 16.07
CA LYS A 80 -3.27 10.50 16.38
C LYS A 80 -1.78 10.80 16.50
N ASP A 81 -1.02 9.96 17.21
CA ASP A 81 0.44 10.10 17.34
C ASP A 81 1.13 10.05 15.97
N ILE A 82 0.74 9.10 15.13
CA ILE A 82 1.31 8.98 13.77
C ILE A 82 0.98 10.22 12.94
N THR A 83 -0.25 10.72 13.03
CA THR A 83 -0.65 11.93 12.32
C THR A 83 0.20 13.14 12.72
N VAL A 84 0.55 13.27 14.00
CA VAL A 84 1.44 14.33 14.49
C VAL A 84 2.83 14.18 13.88
N LYS A 85 3.42 12.97 13.92
CA LYS A 85 4.74 12.67 13.35
C LYS A 85 4.80 12.86 11.84
N GLU A 86 3.75 12.53 11.11
CA GLU A 86 3.67 12.78 9.66
C GLU A 86 3.70 14.28 9.36
N LYS A 87 2.97 15.09 10.14
CA LYS A 87 2.93 16.56 9.97
C LYS A 87 4.23 17.28 10.36
N THR A 88 5.14 16.64 11.10
CA THR A 88 6.46 17.22 11.37
C THR A 88 7.47 16.95 10.24
N ILE A 89 7.20 15.95 9.40
CA ILE A 89 8.06 15.58 8.26
C ILE A 89 7.55 16.21 6.97
N LEU A 90 6.23 16.27 6.81
CA LEU A 90 5.55 16.71 5.59
C LEU A 90 5.01 18.13 5.75
N THR A 91 5.00 18.88 4.66
CA THR A 91 4.21 20.12 4.57
C THR A 91 2.70 19.80 4.61
N PRO A 92 1.84 20.80 4.88
CA PRO A 92 0.39 20.58 4.90
C PRO A 92 -0.17 19.98 3.60
N GLU A 93 0.35 20.41 2.44
CA GLU A 93 -0.09 19.91 1.13
C GLU A 93 0.34 18.45 0.89
N GLU A 94 1.60 18.13 1.20
CA GLU A 94 2.13 16.77 1.13
C GLU A 94 1.36 15.84 2.08
N PHE A 95 1.04 16.29 3.28
CA PHE A 95 0.23 15.52 4.23
C PHE A 95 -1.16 15.17 3.68
N LEU A 96 -1.81 16.08 2.96
CA LEU A 96 -3.11 15.80 2.33
C LEU A 96 -2.98 14.71 1.26
N ILE A 97 -1.97 14.79 0.39
CA ILE A 97 -1.68 13.78 -0.63
C ILE A 97 -1.40 12.43 0.02
N TRP A 98 -0.57 12.41 1.07
CA TRP A 98 -0.24 11.20 1.82
C TRP A 98 -1.48 10.55 2.46
N ARG A 99 -2.30 11.35 3.14
CA ARG A 99 -3.55 10.89 3.77
C ARG A 99 -4.51 10.29 2.74
N ASP A 100 -4.68 10.95 1.59
CA ASP A 100 -5.62 10.51 0.57
C ASP A 100 -5.10 9.28 -0.19
N PHE A 101 -3.78 9.17 -0.38
CA PHE A 101 -3.15 7.91 -0.77
C PHE A 101 -3.48 6.79 0.22
N GLY A 102 -3.31 7.01 1.52
CA GLY A 102 -3.65 6.03 2.57
C GLY A 102 -5.09 5.55 2.49
N LYS A 103 -6.06 6.47 2.32
CA LYS A 103 -7.49 6.12 2.13
C LYS A 103 -7.73 5.31 0.84
N SER A 104 -7.03 5.63 -0.24
CA SER A 104 -7.13 4.86 -1.48
C SER A 104 -6.68 3.41 -1.32
N LEU A 105 -5.81 3.12 -0.33
CA LEU A 105 -5.40 1.76 0.00
C LEU A 105 -6.49 0.98 0.72
N SER A 106 -7.23 1.62 1.63
CA SER A 106 -8.31 0.96 2.40
C SER A 106 -9.57 0.75 1.58
N ASN A 107 -9.82 1.61 0.59
CA ASN A 107 -11.06 1.61 -0.19
C ASN A 107 -11.01 0.66 -1.41
N LYS A 108 -9.87 -0.01 -1.68
CA LYS A 108 -9.84 -1.02 -2.74
C LYS A 108 -10.62 -2.25 -2.29
N PRO A 109 -11.57 -2.76 -3.10
CA PRO A 109 -12.17 -4.06 -2.84
C PRO A 109 -11.05 -5.10 -2.79
N LYS A 110 -11.09 -5.99 -1.79
CA LYS A 110 -10.24 -7.17 -1.77
C LYS A 110 -10.54 -7.95 -3.06
N GLN A 111 -9.60 -7.98 -4.00
CA GLN A 111 -9.65 -8.90 -5.14
C GLN A 111 -9.44 -10.33 -4.64
#